data_AF-A0A014NYS4-F1
#
_entry.id   AF-A0A014NYS4-F1
#
_cell.length_a   1.000
_cell.length_b   1.000
_cell.length_c   1.000
_cell.angle_alpha   90.00
_cell.angle_beta   90.00
_cell.angle_gamma   90.00
#
_symmetry.space_group_name_H-M   'P 1'
#
loop_
_entity.id
_entity.type
_entity.pdbx_description
1 polymer ?
#
loop_
_entity_poly.entity_id
_entity_poly.type
_entity_poly.pdbx_seq_one_letter_code
_entity_poly.pdbx_strand_id
1 'polypeptide(L)'
;MRGGSRHWIQAHQAQILAALEAEAEAELPAAVRDREAEAAWNFTCEEVACALKLSGTTAAKRLEVARELDRQYPTTLGMLERGEICYMQAVAVTEAAA
;
A
#
# COMPACT_ATOMS: atom_id res chain seq x y z
N MET A 1 10.02 -15.14 22.11
CA MET A 1 9.19 -14.96 20.91
C MET A 1 10.02 -14.22 19.86
N ARG A 2 10.40 -14.86 18.74
CA ARG A 2 11.23 -14.25 17.66
C ARG A 2 10.50 -14.27 16.30
N GLY A 3 9.21 -13.95 16.30
CA GLY A 3 8.38 -13.82 15.10
C GLY A 3 7.97 -12.39 14.73
N GLY A 4 8.25 -11.40 15.58
CA GLY A 4 7.73 -10.03 15.43
C GLY A 4 8.41 -9.20 14.34
N SER A 5 9.70 -9.41 14.05
CA SER A 5 10.45 -8.54 13.14
C SER A 5 9.91 -8.54 11.71
N ARG A 6 9.51 -9.70 11.18
CA ARG A 6 8.98 -9.79 9.80
C ARG A 6 7.62 -9.13 9.67
N HIS A 7 6.73 -9.35 10.63
CA HIS A 7 5.37 -8.80 10.59
C HIS A 7 5.38 -7.28 10.78
N TRP A 8 6.23 -6.78 11.69
CA TRP A 8 6.48 -5.36 11.85
C TRP A 8 7.05 -4.73 10.56
N ILE A 9 8.05 -5.34 9.91
CA ILE A 9 8.58 -4.85 8.63
C ILE A 9 7.48 -4.79 7.56
N GLN A 10 6.61 -5.80 7.50
CA GLN A 10 5.51 -5.84 6.53
C GLN A 10 4.46 -4.75 6.80
N ALA A 11 4.10 -4.53 8.06
CA ALA A 11 3.20 -3.43 8.44
C ALA A 11 3.82 -2.06 8.10
N HIS A 12 5.09 -1.86 8.44
CA HIS A 12 5.76 -0.61 8.20
C HIS A 12 5.99 -0.33 6.70
N GLN A 13 6.28 -1.38 5.91
CA GLN A 13 6.31 -1.25 4.46
C GLN A 13 4.95 -0.82 3.91
N ALA A 14 3.84 -1.38 4.40
CA ALA A 14 2.50 -0.95 3.98
C ALA A 14 2.24 0.52 4.34
N GLN A 15 2.64 0.97 5.52
CA GLN A 15 2.53 2.39 5.92
C GLN A 15 3.33 3.32 4.99
N ILE A 16 4.57 2.96 4.67
CA ILE A 16 5.41 3.76 3.75
C ILE A 16 4.77 3.83 2.37
N LEU A 17 4.27 2.70 1.84
CA LEU A 17 3.62 2.67 0.53
C LEU A 17 2.34 3.53 0.50
N ALA A 18 1.53 3.47 1.55
CA ALA A 18 0.33 4.30 1.67
C ALA A 18 0.68 5.80 1.77
N ALA A 19 1.74 6.13 2.49
CA ALA A 19 2.23 7.50 2.60
C ALA A 19 2.74 8.04 1.26
N LEU A 20 3.48 7.23 0.49
CA LEU A 20 3.93 7.60 -0.86
C LEU A 20 2.75 7.85 -1.80
N GLU A 21 1.72 7.00 -1.77
CA GLU A 21 0.53 7.20 -2.60
C GLU A 21 -0.27 8.45 -2.17
N ALA A 22 -0.36 8.73 -0.87
CA ALA A 22 -1.03 9.93 -0.37
C ALA A 22 -0.26 11.22 -0.71
N GLU A 23 1.08 11.18 -0.69
CA GLU A 23 1.93 12.30 -1.12
C GLU A 23 1.77 12.55 -2.63
N ALA A 24 1.83 11.49 -3.44
CA ALA A 24 1.60 11.59 -4.87
C ALA A 24 0.20 12.14 -5.21
N GLU A 25 -0.85 11.72 -4.47
CA GLU A 25 -2.21 12.25 -4.61
C GLU A 25 -2.27 13.74 -4.23
N ALA A 26 -1.55 14.16 -3.19
CA ALA A 26 -1.51 15.56 -2.74
C ALA A 26 -0.75 16.48 -3.71
N GLU A 27 0.21 15.95 -4.46
CA GLU A 27 0.99 16.69 -5.47
C GLU A 27 0.30 16.77 -6.84
N LEU A 28 -0.86 16.11 -7.02
CA LEU A 28 -1.61 16.15 -8.28
C LEU A 28 -2.01 17.59 -8.64
N PRO A 29 -1.65 18.09 -9.83
CA PRO A 29 -2.11 19.40 -10.28
C PRO A 29 -3.63 19.45 -10.37
N ALA A 30 -4.25 20.53 -9.90
CA ALA A 30 -5.72 20.71 -9.94
C ALA A 30 -6.34 20.66 -11.37
N ALA A 31 -5.50 20.75 -12.42
CA ALA A 31 -5.90 20.61 -13.81
C ALA A 31 -6.07 19.13 -14.24
N VAL A 32 -5.51 18.18 -13.50
CA VAL A 32 -5.71 16.75 -13.69
C VAL A 32 -7.08 16.40 -13.13
N ARG A 33 -8.05 16.14 -14.02
CA ARG A 33 -9.45 15.88 -13.66
C ARG A 33 -9.93 14.47 -14.00
N ASP A 34 -9.14 13.73 -14.75
CA ASP A 34 -9.50 12.40 -15.22
C ASP A 34 -8.55 11.34 -14.65
N ARG A 35 -9.08 10.14 -14.44
CA ARG A 35 -8.40 9.01 -13.82
C ARG A 35 -7.24 8.48 -14.66
N GLU A 36 -7.30 8.59 -15.99
CA GLU A 36 -6.19 8.21 -16.86
C GLU A 36 -5.07 9.25 -16.80
N ALA A 37 -5.42 10.53 -16.71
CA ALA A 37 -4.45 11.62 -16.52
C ALA A 37 -3.80 11.58 -15.12
N GLU A 38 -4.55 11.18 -14.10
CA GLU A 38 -4.05 10.91 -12.74
C GLU A 38 -3.06 9.74 -12.74
N ALA A 39 -3.43 8.61 -13.35
CA ALA A 39 -2.55 7.45 -13.44
C ALA A 39 -1.28 7.73 -14.26
N ALA A 40 -1.36 8.58 -15.29
CA ALA A 40 -0.21 8.99 -16.08
C ALA A 40 0.73 9.97 -15.34
N TRP A 41 0.23 10.65 -14.30
CA TRP A 41 1.02 11.56 -13.46
C TRP A 41 1.58 10.85 -12.22
N ASN A 42 0.83 9.88 -11.68
CA ASN A 42 1.18 9.12 -10.50
C ASN A 42 2.18 7.99 -10.85
N PHE A 43 3.46 8.36 -10.91
CA PHE A 43 4.56 7.43 -11.16
C PHE A 43 4.95 6.56 -9.95
N THR A 44 4.24 6.66 -8.82
CA THR A 44 4.57 5.91 -7.60
C THR A 44 4.57 4.40 -7.86
N CYS A 45 3.74 3.92 -8.79
CA CYS A 45 3.74 2.52 -9.18
C CYS A 45 5.07 2.09 -9.82
N GLU A 46 5.60 2.84 -10.79
CA GLU A 46 6.89 2.56 -11.43
C GLU A 46 8.05 2.69 -10.44
N GLU A 47 8.03 3.71 -9.59
CA GLU A 47 9.07 3.94 -8.58
C GLU A 47 9.14 2.79 -7.57
N VAL A 48 7.98 2.35 -7.07
CA VAL A 48 7.87 1.21 -6.16
C VAL A 48 8.25 -0.09 -6.85
N ALA A 49 7.83 -0.30 -8.11
CA ALA A 49 8.22 -1.47 -8.88
C ALA A 49 9.74 -1.55 -9.04
N CYS A 50 10.40 -0.42 -9.34
CA CYS A 50 11.84 -0.32 -9.46
C CYS A 50 12.55 -0.59 -8.12
N ALA A 51 12.15 0.12 -7.05
CA ALA A 51 12.78 0.03 -5.73
C ALA A 51 12.66 -1.37 -5.12
N LEU A 52 11.51 -2.03 -5.28
CA LEU A 52 11.25 -3.36 -4.72
C LEU A 52 11.56 -4.51 -5.68
N LYS A 53 12.01 -4.22 -6.90
CA LYS A 53 12.27 -5.21 -7.97
C LYS A 53 11.05 -6.10 -8.25
N LEU A 54 9.89 -5.46 -8.42
CA LEU A 54 8.60 -6.13 -8.69
C LEU A 54 8.14 -5.83 -10.12
N SER A 55 7.19 -6.62 -10.63
CA SER A 55 6.42 -6.19 -11.80
C SER A 55 5.55 -4.98 -11.45
N GLY A 56 5.26 -4.12 -12.43
CA GLY A 56 4.33 -2.99 -12.22
C GLY A 56 2.97 -3.44 -11.70
N THR A 57 2.42 -4.54 -12.21
CA THR A 57 1.16 -5.13 -11.70
C THR A 57 1.22 -5.54 -10.23
N THR A 58 2.36 -6.09 -9.78
CA THR A 58 2.55 -6.49 -8.37
C THR A 58 2.73 -5.26 -7.47
N ALA A 59 3.43 -4.24 -7.95
CA ALA A 59 3.60 -2.97 -7.24
C ALA A 59 2.26 -2.24 -7.09
N ALA A 60 1.47 -2.13 -8.16
CA ALA A 60 0.13 -1.56 -8.15
C ALA A 60 -0.77 -2.25 -7.12
N LYS A 61 -0.79 -3.60 -7.10
CA LYS A 61 -1.59 -4.33 -6.12
C LYS A 61 -1.13 -4.09 -4.68
N ARG A 62 0.18 -3.95 -4.44
CA ARG A 62 0.71 -3.63 -3.11
C ARG A 62 0.37 -2.23 -2.64
N LEU A 63 0.41 -1.25 -3.55
CA LEU A 63 -0.01 0.13 -3.26
C LEU A 63 -1.49 0.18 -2.92
N GLU A 64 -2.35 -0.45 -3.73
CA GLU A 64 -3.79 -0.56 -3.46
C GLU A 64 -4.06 -1.16 -2.07
N VAL A 65 -3.47 -2.32 -1.75
CA VAL A 65 -3.62 -2.95 -0.43
C VAL A 65 -3.11 -2.03 0.69
N ALA A 66 -1.97 -1.37 0.51
CA ALA A 66 -1.42 -0.46 1.49
C ALA A 66 -2.37 0.70 1.80
N ARG A 67 -2.92 1.34 0.75
CA ARG A 67 -3.91 2.41 0.88
C ARG A 67 -5.18 1.96 1.60
N GLU A 68 -5.71 0.80 1.23
CA GLU A 68 -6.91 0.26 1.86
C GLU A 68 -6.67 -0.06 3.33
N LEU A 69 -5.54 -0.69 3.67
CA LEU A 69 -5.17 -0.97 5.06
C LEU A 69 -5.01 0.30 5.89
N ASP A 70 -4.41 1.36 5.33
CA ASP A 70 -4.18 2.61 6.03
C ASP A 70 -5.47 3.42 6.21
N ARG A 71 -6.28 3.56 5.15
CA ARG A 71 -7.48 4.42 5.16
C ARG A 71 -8.70 3.74 5.79
N GLN A 72 -8.90 2.44 5.53
CA GLN A 72 -10.14 1.74 5.88
C GLN A 72 -9.96 0.70 6.98
N TYR A 73 -8.77 0.11 7.12
CA TYR A 73 -8.54 -0.99 8.06
C TYR A 73 -7.36 -0.76 9.03
N PRO A 74 -7.29 0.37 9.74
CA PRO A 74 -6.18 0.66 10.66
C PRO A 74 -6.06 -0.39 11.79
N THR A 75 -7.18 -0.98 12.22
CA THR A 75 -7.17 -2.10 13.18
C THR A 75 -6.43 -3.31 12.62
N THR A 76 -6.72 -3.70 11.37
CA THR A 76 -6.06 -4.83 10.68
C THR A 76 -4.58 -4.57 10.51
N LEU A 77 -4.20 -3.34 10.14
CA LEU A 77 -2.80 -2.93 10.05
C LEU A 77 -2.07 -3.05 11.41
N GLY A 78 -2.72 -2.65 12.51
CA GLY A 78 -2.18 -2.82 13.86
C GLY A 78 -2.04 -4.29 14.29
N MET A 79 -2.98 -5.17 13.88
CA MET A 79 -2.86 -6.61 14.12
C MET A 79 -1.68 -7.21 13.35
N LEU A 80 -1.43 -6.76 12.11
CA LEU A 80 -0.26 -7.14 11.34
C LEU A 80 1.03 -6.67 12.02
N GLU A 81 1.10 -5.42 12.48
CA GLU A 81 2.28 -4.88 13.16
C GLU A 81 2.66 -5.69 14.41
N ARG A 82 1.66 -6.09 15.22
CA ARG A 82 1.86 -6.92 16.41
C ARG A 82 2.11 -8.40 16.08
N GLY A 83 1.98 -8.80 14.81
CA GLY A 83 2.15 -10.18 14.36
C GLY A 83 1.01 -11.13 14.76
N GLU A 84 -0.18 -10.57 15.06
CA GLU A 84 -1.41 -11.34 15.34
C GLU A 84 -1.98 -11.97 14.07
N ILE A 85 -1.71 -11.35 12.91
CA ILE A 85 -2.04 -11.86 11.58
C ILE A 85 -0.81 -11.75 10.65
N CYS A 86 -0.79 -12.54 9.58
CA CYS A 86 0.21 -12.41 8.53
C CYS A 86 -0.26 -11.49 7.40
N TYR A 87 0.67 -11.00 6.57
CA TYR A 87 0.34 -10.08 5.47
C TYR A 87 -0.72 -10.64 4.51
N MET A 88 -0.70 -11.94 4.21
CA MET A 88 -1.72 -12.54 3.33
C MET A 88 -3.13 -12.51 3.93
N GLN A 89 -3.25 -12.59 5.26
CA GLN A 89 -4.54 -12.43 5.94
C GLN A 89 -5.01 -10.98 5.89
N ALA A 90 -4.10 -10.01 6.01
CA ALA A 90 -4.44 -8.60 5.84
C ALA A 90 -4.91 -8.29 4.39
N VAL A 91 -4.24 -8.85 3.37
CA VAL A 91 -4.67 -8.77 1.97
C VAL A 91 -6.09 -9.32 1.79
N ALA A 92 -6.37 -10.50 2.34
CA ALA A 92 -7.70 -11.12 2.24
C ALA A 92 -8.82 -10.24 2.82
N VAL A 93 -8.55 -9.45 3.87
CA VAL A 93 -9.52 -8.49 4.41
C VAL A 93 -9.83 -7.39 3.41
N THR A 94 -8.81 -6.84 2.73
CA THR A 94 -9.01 -5.80 1.69
C THR A 94 -9.78 -6.32 0.48
N GLU A 95 -9.59 -7.60 0.12
CA GLU A 95 -10.28 -8.22 -1.01
C GLU A 95 -11.73 -8.61 -0.68
N ALA A 96 -12.01 -8.99 0.57
CA ALA A 96 -13.36 -9.39 1.00
C ALA A 96 -14.34 -8.22 1.09
N ALA A 97 -13.83 -6.99 1.11
CA ALA A 97 -14.62 -5.77 1.21
C ALA A 97 -14.73 -4.98 -0.11
N ALA A 98 -14.09 -5.46 -1.18
CA ALA A 98 -14.16 -4.91 -2.54
C ALA A 98 -15.36 -5.44 -3.31
#